data_AF-A0A2E9VM62-F1
#
_entry.id   AF-A0A2E9VM62-F1
#
_cell.length_a   1.000
_cell.length_b   1.000
_cell.length_c   1.000
_cell.angle_alpha   90.00
_cell.angle_beta   90.00
_cell.angle_gamma   90.00
#
_symmetry.space_group_name_H-M   'P 1'
#
loop_
_entity.id
_entity.type
_entity.pdbx_description
1 polymer ?
#
loop_
_entity_poly.entity_id
_entity_poly.type
_entity_poly.pdbx_seq_one_letter_code
_entity_poly.pdbx_strand_id
1 'polypeptide(L)'
;MNDLTSILFRNVWWQYDVTDTSWFSIVYHWFNIAEGVAWVVFAILVLMRFLQHRKSKLELWYAFTFLLFGITDFREAWQQSSPLIWIKLLILIALLWLRKVMLTKLYPEAKLF
;
A
#
# COMPACT_ATOMS: atom_id res chain seq x y z
N MET A 1 -5.04 -8.44 -32.22
CA MET A 1 -5.30 -8.81 -30.80
C MET A 1 -4.24 -8.24 -29.86
N ASN A 2 -3.79 -6.98 -30.05
CA ASN A 2 -2.64 -6.41 -29.31
C ASN A 2 -3.00 -5.23 -28.40
N ASP A 3 -4.28 -4.91 -28.23
CA ASP A 3 -4.70 -3.71 -27.48
C ASP A 3 -5.05 -4.01 -26.01
N LEU A 4 -5.73 -5.12 -25.72
CA LEU A 4 -6.09 -5.46 -24.34
C LEU A 4 -4.88 -5.81 -23.49
N THR A 5 -3.89 -6.51 -24.05
CA THR A 5 -2.68 -6.89 -23.31
C THR A 5 -1.78 -5.69 -23.03
N SER A 6 -1.68 -4.73 -23.95
CA SER A 6 -0.94 -3.49 -23.71
C SER A 6 -1.63 -2.64 -22.64
N ILE A 7 -2.96 -2.52 -22.70
CA ILE A 7 -3.77 -1.81 -21.69
C ILE A 7 -3.59 -2.43 -20.31
N LEU A 8 -3.67 -3.75 -20.20
CA LEU A 8 -3.61 -4.47 -18.91
C LEU A 8 -2.20 -4.53 -18.30
N PHE A 9 -1.14 -4.49 -19.10
CA PHE A 9 0.21 -4.76 -18.59
C PHE A 9 1.22 -3.63 -18.81
N ARG A 10 0.96 -2.64 -19.66
CA ARG A 10 1.96 -1.62 -20.01
C ARG A 10 1.45 -0.19 -19.97
N ASN A 11 0.15 0.02 -19.83
CA ASN A 11 -0.42 1.35 -19.90
C ASN A 11 -0.01 2.22 -18.71
N VAL A 12 0.28 3.48 -19.01
CA VAL A 12 0.45 4.56 -18.03
C VAL A 12 -0.84 5.36 -18.05
N TRP A 13 -1.56 5.34 -16.94
CA TRP A 13 -2.87 5.98 -16.81
C TRP A 13 -2.76 7.44 -16.40
N TRP A 14 -1.74 7.75 -15.61
CA TRP A 14 -1.51 9.09 -15.11
C TRP A 14 -0.03 9.29 -14.83
N GLN A 15 0.45 10.50 -15.08
CA GLN A 15 1.80 10.92 -14.77
C GLN A 15 1.74 12.36 -14.26
N TYR A 16 2.37 12.61 -13.13
CA TYR A 16 2.43 13.94 -12.55
C TYR A 16 3.33 14.85 -13.40
N ASP A 17 2.80 16.01 -13.77
CA ASP A 17 3.54 17.09 -14.40
C ASP A 17 3.41 18.33 -13.52
N VAL A 18 4.54 18.92 -13.11
CA VAL A 18 4.59 20.11 -12.25
C VAL A 18 4.01 21.34 -12.96
N THR A 19 3.99 21.33 -14.30
CA THR A 19 3.44 22.41 -15.11
C THR A 19 1.94 22.27 -15.37
N ASP A 20 1.35 21.10 -15.05
CA ASP A 20 -0.09 20.87 -15.17
C ASP A 20 -0.83 21.58 -14.03
N THR A 21 -1.69 22.54 -14.40
CA THR A 21 -2.52 23.30 -13.46
C THR A 21 -3.86 22.62 -13.15
N SER A 22 -4.08 21.39 -13.63
CA SER A 22 -5.27 20.61 -13.33
C SER A 22 -5.40 20.36 -11.83
N TRP A 23 -6.50 20.81 -11.23
CA TRP A 23 -6.78 20.60 -9.81
C TRP A 23 -6.75 19.11 -9.43
N PHE A 24 -7.23 18.24 -10.32
CA PHE A 24 -7.24 16.79 -10.11
C PHE A 24 -5.83 16.26 -9.96
N SER A 25 -4.90 16.68 -10.82
CA SER A 25 -3.50 16.23 -10.80
C SER A 25 -2.80 16.63 -9.50
N ILE A 26 -3.02 17.87 -9.05
CA ILE A 26 -2.48 18.39 -7.79
C ILE A 26 -3.04 17.62 -6.59
N VAL A 27 -4.36 17.45 -6.52
CA VAL A 27 -5.01 16.73 -5.40
C VAL A 27 -4.60 15.27 -5.38
N TYR A 28 -4.58 14.59 -6.54
CA TYR A 28 -4.20 13.18 -6.65
C TYR A 28 -2.75 12.94 -6.21
N HIS A 29 -1.82 13.82 -6.59
CA HIS A 29 -0.43 13.80 -6.14
C HIS A 29 -0.31 13.86 -4.61
N TRP A 30 -0.89 14.91 -4.00
CA TRP A 30 -0.77 15.12 -2.56
C TRP A 30 -1.54 14.09 -1.73
N PHE A 31 -2.68 13.61 -2.22
CA PHE A 31 -3.46 12.56 -1.58
C PHE A 31 -2.64 11.26 -1.48
N ASN A 32 -2.04 10.81 -2.58
CA ASN A 32 -1.20 9.61 -2.59
C ASN A 32 0.05 9.76 -1.69
N ILE A 33 0.64 10.95 -1.58
CA ILE A 33 1.71 11.21 -0.60
C ILE A 33 1.19 11.03 0.83
N ALA A 34 0.03 11.61 1.15
CA ALA A 34 -0.56 11.51 2.48
C ALA A 34 -0.91 10.06 2.83
N GLU A 35 -1.48 9.30 1.90
CA GLU A 35 -1.72 7.85 2.06
C GLU A 35 -0.40 7.10 2.30
N GLY A 36 0.62 7.34 1.48
CA GLY A 36 1.94 6.73 1.64
C GLY A 36 2.53 6.95 3.03
N VAL A 37 2.43 8.17 3.55
CA VAL A 37 2.85 8.51 4.92
C VAL A 37 2.03 7.75 5.97
N ALA A 38 0.70 7.69 5.82
CA ALA A 38 -0.17 6.97 6.75
C ALA A 38 0.20 5.48 6.84
N TRP A 39 0.50 4.84 5.71
CA TRP A 39 0.93 3.44 5.71
C TRP A 39 2.29 3.23 6.37
N VAL A 40 3.24 4.15 6.19
CA VAL A 40 4.52 4.12 6.91
C VAL A 40 4.30 4.24 8.42
N VAL A 41 3.39 5.10 8.87
CA VAL A 41 3.02 5.20 10.29
C VAL A 41 2.47 3.87 10.80
N PHE A 42 1.58 3.19 10.06
CA PHE A 42 1.09 1.87 10.45
C PHE A 42 2.20 0.81 10.49
N ALA A 43 3.13 0.83 9.54
CA ALA A 43 4.29 -0.06 9.57
C ALA A 43 5.13 0.16 10.84
N ILE A 44 5.39 1.42 11.21
CA ILE A 44 6.12 1.78 12.43
C ILE A 44 5.37 1.30 13.67
N LEU A 45 4.05 1.53 13.77
CA LEU A 45 3.25 1.10 14.92
C LEU A 45 3.28 -0.43 15.10
N VAL A 46 3.21 -1.20 14.00
CA VAL A 46 3.33 -2.67 14.06
C VAL A 46 4.74 -3.09 14.49
N LEU A 47 5.79 -2.42 14.01
CA LEU A 47 7.17 -2.69 14.43
C LEU A 47 7.39 -2.36 15.91
N MET A 48 6.87 -1.22 16.39
CA MET A 48 6.93 -0.84 17.81
C MET A 48 6.26 -1.91 18.68
N ARG A 49 5.07 -2.37 18.29
CA ARG A 49 4.37 -3.47 18.97
C ARG A 49 5.21 -4.75 18.97
N PHE A 50 5.83 -5.08 17.83
CA PHE A 50 6.72 -6.24 17.74
C PHE A 50 7.94 -6.11 18.64
N LEU A 51 8.57 -4.93 18.74
CA LEU A 51 9.73 -4.74 19.61
C LEU A 51 9.38 -4.88 21.10
N GLN A 52 8.18 -4.47 21.49
CA GLN A 52 7.68 -4.55 22.88
C GLN A 52 7.29 -5.98 23.28
N HIS A 53 6.56 -6.72 22.42
CA HIS A 53 6.00 -8.03 22.79
C HIS A 53 6.69 -9.23 22.13
N ARG A 54 7.30 -9.03 20.95
CA ARG A 54 8.02 -10.05 20.15
C ARG A 54 7.25 -11.36 19.93
N LYS A 55 5.91 -11.31 19.85
CA LYS A 55 5.08 -12.52 19.81
C LYS A 55 5.32 -13.39 18.57
N SER A 56 5.52 -12.79 17.40
CA SER A 56 5.78 -13.57 16.18
C SER A 56 6.52 -12.77 15.11
N LYS A 57 7.39 -13.48 14.36
CA LYS A 57 8.02 -12.96 13.13
C LYS A 57 7.00 -12.60 12.05
N LEU A 58 5.76 -13.09 12.12
CA LEU A 58 4.69 -12.67 11.21
C LEU A 58 4.38 -11.17 11.32
N GLU A 59 4.64 -10.53 12.47
CA GLU A 59 4.43 -9.09 12.63
C GLU A 59 5.40 -8.27 11.77
N LEU A 60 6.61 -8.79 11.55
CA LEU A 60 7.58 -8.18 10.63
C LEU A 60 7.07 -8.23 9.19
N TRP A 61 6.53 -9.36 8.75
CA TRP A 61 5.89 -9.46 7.44
C TRP A 61 4.68 -8.54 7.32
N TYR A 62 3.91 -8.38 8.39
CA TYR A 62 2.76 -7.49 8.40
C TYR A 62 3.17 -6.00 8.32
N ALA A 63 4.15 -5.57 9.10
CA ALA A 63 4.75 -4.25 8.97
C ALA A 63 5.33 -4.02 7.57
N PHE A 64 6.02 -5.03 7.02
CA PHE A 64 6.59 -4.96 5.68
C PHE A 64 5.53 -4.79 4.61
N THR A 65 4.36 -5.45 4.72
CA THR A 65 3.26 -5.23 3.77
C THR A 65 2.70 -3.81 3.83
N PHE A 66 2.60 -3.19 5.01
CA PHE A 66 2.23 -1.78 5.12
C PHE A 66 3.26 -0.87 4.45
N LEU A 67 4.55 -1.12 4.69
CA LEU A 67 5.62 -0.35 4.07
C LEU A 67 5.61 -0.46 2.54
N LEU A 68 5.45 -1.68 2.01
CA LEU A 68 5.35 -1.90 0.57
C LEU A 68 4.13 -1.18 -0.03
N PHE A 69 3.00 -1.17 0.67
CA PHE A 69 1.81 -0.46 0.22
C PHE A 69 2.04 1.07 0.19
N GLY A 70 2.69 1.61 1.23
CA GLY A 70 3.09 3.02 1.24
C GLY A 70 4.07 3.39 0.14
N ILE A 71 5.04 2.50 -0.18
CA ILE A 71 5.95 2.69 -1.32
C ILE A 71 5.17 2.71 -2.64
N THR A 72 4.14 1.87 -2.80
CA THR A 72 3.30 1.94 -4.00
C THR A 72 2.59 3.29 -4.09
N ASP A 73 2.04 3.82 -3.00
CA ASP A 73 1.35 5.13 -3.01
C ASP A 73 2.32 6.28 -3.31
N PHE A 74 3.53 6.27 -2.76
CA PHE A 74 4.58 7.21 -3.17
C PHE A 74 4.98 7.05 -4.63
N ARG A 75 4.81 5.88 -5.24
CA ARG A 75 5.02 5.74 -6.69
C ARG A 75 3.80 6.27 -7.47
N GLU A 76 2.58 5.99 -7.00
CA GLU A 76 1.33 6.44 -7.62
C GLU A 76 1.21 7.96 -7.65
N ALA A 77 1.73 8.66 -6.64
CA ALA A 77 1.79 10.12 -6.61
C ALA A 77 2.63 10.73 -7.75
N TRP A 78 3.49 9.96 -8.42
CA TRP A 78 4.30 10.44 -9.55
C TRP A 78 3.83 9.83 -10.87
N GLN A 79 3.43 8.56 -10.84
CA GLN A 79 3.00 7.85 -12.04
C GLN A 79 2.12 6.66 -11.68
N GLN A 80 0.92 6.61 -12.25
CA GLN A 80 0.02 5.47 -12.17
C GLN A 80 0.09 4.63 -13.44
N SER A 81 0.34 3.33 -13.28
CA SER A 81 0.49 2.39 -14.40
C SER A 81 -0.16 1.04 -14.09
N SER A 82 -0.56 0.29 -15.12
CA SER A 82 -1.20 -1.02 -14.92
C SER A 82 -0.35 -2.01 -14.12
N PRO A 83 0.99 -2.13 -14.32
CA PRO A 83 1.83 -2.95 -13.46
C PRO A 83 1.78 -2.57 -11.98
N LEU A 84 1.74 -1.26 -11.70
CA LEU A 84 1.71 -0.76 -10.33
C LEU A 84 0.39 -1.13 -9.64
N ILE A 85 -0.73 -1.05 -10.37
CA ILE A 85 -2.04 -1.49 -9.90
C ILE A 85 -2.01 -2.99 -9.52
N TRP A 86 -1.42 -3.84 -10.38
CA TRP A 86 -1.30 -5.26 -10.08
C TRP A 86 -0.43 -5.54 -8.85
N ILE A 87 0.70 -4.85 -8.71
CA ILE A 87 1.58 -4.97 -7.54
C ILE A 87 0.84 -4.54 -6.28
N LYS A 88 0.16 -3.39 -6.30
CA LYS A 88 -0.63 -2.88 -5.17
C LYS A 88 -1.75 -3.84 -4.79
N LEU A 89 -2.42 -4.45 -5.77
CA LEU A 89 -3.44 -5.47 -5.53
C LEU A 89 -2.86 -6.72 -4.84
N LEU A 90 -1.70 -7.21 -5.30
CA LEU A 90 -1.04 -8.36 -4.66
C LEU A 90 -0.63 -8.04 -3.22
N ILE A 91 -0.08 -6.85 -2.97
CA ILE A 91 0.27 -6.39 -1.61
C ILE A 91 -1.00 -6.28 -0.75
N LEU A 92 -2.10 -5.75 -1.30
CA LEU A 92 -3.38 -5.64 -0.59
C LEU A 92 -3.90 -7.01 -0.15
N ILE A 93 -3.88 -8.00 -1.04
CA ILE A 93 -4.30 -9.37 -0.72
C ILE A 93 -3.43 -9.94 0.42
N ALA A 94 -2.11 -9.76 0.34
CA ALA A 94 -1.19 -10.19 1.39
C ALA A 94 -1.46 -9.48 2.73
N LEU A 95 -1.72 -8.17 2.71
CA LEU A 95 -2.02 -7.36 3.87
C LEU A 95 -3.33 -7.79 4.53
N LEU A 96 -4.40 -8.01 3.75
CA LEU A 96 -5.69 -8.48 4.25
C LEU A 96 -5.59 -9.90 4.82
N TRP A 97 -4.83 -10.78 4.17
CA TRP A 97 -4.57 -12.12 4.69
C TRP A 97 -3.78 -12.08 6.00
N LEU A 98 -2.70 -11.30 6.07
CA LEU A 98 -1.92 -11.12 7.30
C LEU A 98 -2.75 -10.49 8.41
N ARG A 99 -3.59 -9.50 8.10
CA ARG A 99 -4.54 -8.91 9.06
C ARG A 99 -5.47 -9.98 9.62
N LYS A 100 -6.04 -10.83 8.77
CA LYS A 100 -6.91 -11.95 9.20
C LYS A 100 -6.15 -12.92 10.10
N VAL A 101 -4.90 -13.28 9.78
CA VAL A 101 -4.08 -14.17 10.59
C VAL A 101 -3.73 -13.54 11.94
N MET A 102 -3.35 -12.27 11.96
CA MET A 102 -3.03 -11.52 13.18
C MET A 102 -4.22 -11.48 14.14
N LEU A 103 -5.40 -11.13 13.64
CA LEU A 103 -6.61 -11.02 14.46
C LEU A 103 -7.21 -12.37 14.87
N THR A 104 -6.90 -13.46 14.19
CA THR A 104 -7.44 -14.79 14.55
C THR A 104 -6.49 -15.59 15.44
N LYS A 105 -5.17 -15.47 15.24
CA LYS A 105 -4.19 -16.31 15.95
C LYS A 105 -3.37 -15.58 17.01
N LEU A 106 -2.97 -14.33 16.75
CA LEU A 106 -1.99 -13.64 17.59
C LEU A 106 -2.63 -12.66 18.57
N TYR A 107 -3.69 -11.99 18.14
CA TYR A 107 -4.42 -10.99 18.89
C TYR A 107 -5.94 -11.19 18.74
N PRO A 108 -6.49 -12.34 19.21
CA PRO A 108 -7.94 -12.58 19.18
C PRO A 108 -8.72 -11.52 19.98
N GLU A 109 -8.14 -11.07 21.09
CA GLU A 109 -8.66 -9.99 21.95
C GLU A 109 -8.78 -8.64 21.23
N ALA A 110 -8.01 -8.43 20.15
CA ALA A 110 -8.02 -7.19 19.39
C ALA A 110 -9.15 -7.15 18.33
N LYS A 111 -9.91 -8.24 18.17
CA LYS A 111 -11.25 -8.18 17.56
C LYS A 111 -12.19 -7.55 18.60
N LEU A 112 -12.08 -6.25 18.83
CA LEU A 112 -13.01 -5.56 19.71
C LEU A 112 -14.39 -5.50 19.05
N PHE A 113 -15.38 -5.97 19.81
CA PHE A 113 -16.83 -5.70 19.79
C PHE A 113 -17.50 -5.39 18.44
#